data_AF-A0A975BPA0-F1
#
_entry.id   AF-A0A975BPA0-F1
#
_cell.length_a   1.000
_cell.length_b   1.000
_cell.length_c   1.000
_cell.angle_alpha   90.00
_cell.angle_beta   90.00
_cell.angle_gamma   90.00
#
_symmetry.space_group_name_H-M   'P 1'
#
loop_
_entity.id
_entity.type
_entity.pdbx_description
1 polymer ?
#
loop_
_entity_poly.entity_id
_entity_poly.type
_entity_poly.pdbx_seq_one_letter_code
_entity_poly.pdbx_strand_id
1 'polypeptide(L)'
;MNQSKYDRLATFLNNLPNKMKTQLEELKKNGRELADKDDFLWFILLQSFSTMGNSRGRDALIGTESNYRRVTYDYVKNEVNESERPEHFDRVLRDAKVRMPGKKAEWLFSNLNRIESWGGVAEANKIAFSKKGRTEKIRFMKSFDGIGDKYGRNIWMDIYDKDFHESVAVDERIKKISKALDVSFTKYDDHEKFYLELAGKTNLQGWELDRLMYHFNTEILEAINS
;
A
#
# COMPACT_ATOMS: atom_id res chain seq x y z
N MET A 1 -13.38 25.41 7.94
CA MET A 1 -11.91 25.48 8.00
C MET A 1 -11.51 26.62 8.92
N ASN A 2 -10.78 26.31 9.99
CA ASN A 2 -10.15 27.34 10.81
C ASN A 2 -8.83 27.76 10.16
N GLN A 3 -8.76 28.96 9.59
CA GLN A 3 -7.60 29.43 8.83
C GLN A 3 -6.31 29.40 9.66
N SER A 4 -6.38 29.77 10.94
CA SER A 4 -5.23 29.71 11.85
C SER A 4 -4.69 28.29 12.06
N LYS A 5 -5.55 27.27 12.10
CA LYS A 5 -5.11 25.86 12.22
C LYS A 5 -4.47 25.36 10.92
N TYR A 6 -5.05 25.74 9.78
CA TYR A 6 -4.51 25.41 8.47
C TYR A 6 -3.12 26.01 8.26
N ASP A 7 -2.95 27.29 8.62
CA ASP A 7 -1.66 27.99 8.47
C ASP A 7 -0.58 27.43 9.40
N ARG A 8 -0.95 27.00 10.62
CA ARG A 8 -0.04 26.28 11.53
C ARG A 8 0.46 24.97 10.93
N LEU A 9 -0.46 24.16 10.38
CA LEU A 9 -0.09 22.92 9.70
C LEU A 9 0.82 23.18 8.50
N ALA A 10 0.46 24.14 7.64
CA ALA A 10 1.28 24.51 6.49
C ALA A 10 2.67 25.00 6.91
N THR A 11 2.77 25.79 7.99
CA THR A 11 4.05 26.24 8.55
C THR A 11 4.89 25.07 9.05
N PHE A 12 4.28 24.13 9.76
CA PHE A 12 4.95 22.92 10.24
C PHE A 12 5.48 22.06 9.08
N LEU A 13 4.67 21.85 8.04
CA LEU A 13 5.04 21.08 6.85
C LEU A 13 6.12 21.79 6.01
N ASN A 14 6.16 23.12 5.99
CA ASN A 14 7.28 23.85 5.36
C ASN A 14 8.59 23.73 6.16
N ASN A 15 8.51 23.42 7.45
CA ASN A 15 9.66 23.34 8.36
C ASN A 15 9.84 21.93 8.93
N LEU A 16 9.72 20.91 8.09
CA LEU A 16 9.81 19.52 8.54
C LEU A 16 11.10 19.24 9.32
N PRO A 17 11.01 18.63 10.51
CA PRO A 17 12.17 18.14 11.24
C PRO A 17 12.99 17.17 10.39
N ASN A 18 14.33 17.20 10.56
CA ASN A 18 15.24 16.34 9.79
C ASN A 18 14.88 14.85 9.90
N LYS A 19 14.40 14.39 11.07
CA LYS A 19 13.93 13.00 11.25
C LYS A 19 12.84 12.61 10.24
N MET A 20 11.92 13.53 9.91
CA MET A 20 10.80 13.26 9.01
C MET A 20 11.27 13.27 7.55
N LYS A 21 12.17 14.20 7.20
CA LYS A 21 12.80 14.24 5.86
C LYS A 21 13.59 12.96 5.58
N THR A 22 14.42 12.52 6.52
CA THR A 22 15.16 11.27 6.41
C THR A 22 14.23 10.07 6.26
N GLN A 23 13.16 10.00 7.05
CA GLN A 23 12.16 8.94 6.93
C GLN A 23 11.48 8.90 5.56
N LEU A 24 11.16 10.07 4.97
CA LEU A 24 10.58 10.13 3.63
C LEU A 24 11.53 9.57 2.57
N GLU A 25 12.81 9.97 2.61
CA GLU A 25 13.79 9.45 1.66
C GLU A 25 14.01 7.93 1.81
N GLU A 26 13.99 7.42 3.04
CA GLU A 26 14.03 5.98 3.30
C GLU A 26 12.80 5.27 2.73
N LEU A 27 11.59 5.79 2.94
CA LEU A 27 10.37 5.21 2.38
C LEU A 27 10.37 5.21 0.85
N LYS A 28 10.85 6.29 0.22
CA LYS A 28 10.99 6.37 -1.24
C LYS A 28 12.00 5.34 -1.76
N LYS A 29 13.13 5.18 -1.06
CA LYS A 29 14.16 4.19 -1.39
C LYS A 29 13.61 2.77 -1.28
N ASN A 30 13.01 2.42 -0.15
CA ASN A 30 12.43 1.11 0.10
C ASN A 30 11.31 0.78 -0.91
N GLY A 31 10.50 1.78 -1.29
CA GLY A 31 9.48 1.61 -2.33
C GLY A 31 10.06 1.27 -3.70
N ARG A 32 11.16 1.94 -4.11
CA ARG A 32 11.87 1.63 -5.35
C ARG A 32 12.51 0.23 -5.31
N GLU A 33 13.17 -0.12 -4.21
CA GLU A 33 13.75 -1.47 -4.04
C GLU A 33 12.68 -2.57 -4.08
N LEU A 34 11.47 -2.28 -3.59
CA LEU A 34 10.32 -3.17 -3.71
C LEU A 34 9.82 -3.30 -5.15
N ALA A 35 9.83 -2.21 -5.93
CA ALA A 35 9.48 -2.24 -7.35
C ALA A 35 10.44 -3.11 -8.18
N ASP A 36 11.70 -3.17 -7.77
CA ASP A 36 12.79 -3.88 -8.47
C ASP A 36 12.79 -5.40 -8.20
N LYS A 37 11.83 -5.95 -7.43
CA LYS A 37 11.75 -7.39 -7.19
C LYS A 37 11.32 -8.14 -8.45
N ASP A 38 12.07 -9.18 -8.83
CA ASP A 38 11.75 -10.05 -9.97
C ASP A 38 10.37 -10.71 -9.85
N ASP A 39 9.91 -10.97 -8.62
CA ASP A 39 8.60 -11.53 -8.29
C ASP A 39 7.61 -10.49 -7.73
N PHE A 40 7.83 -9.19 -8.00
CA PHE A 40 7.08 -8.07 -7.43
C PHE A 40 5.58 -8.31 -7.27
N LEU A 41 4.85 -8.68 -8.34
CA LEU A 41 3.41 -8.89 -8.27
C LEU A 41 3.01 -10.00 -7.30
N TRP A 42 3.77 -11.09 -7.27
CA TRP A 42 3.48 -12.18 -6.36
C TRP A 42 3.75 -11.75 -4.92
N PHE A 43 4.91 -11.14 -4.68
CA PHE A 43 5.29 -10.60 -3.39
C PHE A 43 4.25 -9.60 -2.85
N ILE A 44 3.78 -8.67 -3.68
CA ILE A 44 2.87 -7.62 -3.23
C ILE A 44 1.46 -8.15 -2.94
N LEU A 45 1.02 -9.22 -3.61
CA LEU A 45 -0.22 -9.93 -3.27
C LEU A 45 -0.11 -10.60 -1.90
N LEU A 46 0.99 -11.29 -1.63
CA LEU A 46 1.27 -11.87 -0.30
C LEU A 46 1.30 -10.79 0.78
N GLN A 47 1.97 -9.67 0.53
CA GLN A 47 2.04 -8.54 1.46
C GLN A 47 0.65 -7.94 1.71
N SER A 48 -0.13 -7.72 0.66
CA SER A 48 -1.47 -7.14 0.76
C SER A 48 -2.41 -8.04 1.55
N PHE A 49 -2.41 -9.34 1.28
CA PHE A 49 -3.29 -10.28 1.97
C PHE A 49 -2.85 -10.55 3.41
N SER A 50 -1.55 -10.58 3.69
CA SER A 50 -1.05 -10.77 5.05
C SER A 50 -1.27 -9.57 5.98
N THR A 51 -1.36 -8.36 5.42
CA THR A 51 -1.70 -7.12 6.16
C THR A 51 -3.20 -6.81 6.19
N MET A 52 -4.01 -7.44 5.34
CA MET A 52 -5.45 -7.19 5.27
C MET A 52 -6.16 -7.63 6.56
N GLY A 53 -6.53 -6.64 7.37
CA GLY A 53 -7.22 -6.78 8.65
C GLY A 53 -6.33 -6.66 9.88
N ASN A 54 -5.02 -6.95 9.78
CA ASN A 54 -4.02 -6.76 10.84
C ASN A 54 -2.60 -6.93 10.25
N SER A 55 -1.64 -6.10 10.67
CA SER A 55 -0.23 -6.21 10.25
C SER A 55 0.51 -7.43 10.80
N ARG A 56 0.08 -8.01 11.93
CA ARG A 56 0.76 -9.17 12.56
C ARG A 56 0.93 -10.38 11.62
N GLY A 57 -0.01 -10.59 10.71
CA GLY A 57 0.05 -11.70 9.75
C GLY A 57 1.20 -11.55 8.75
N ARG A 58 1.59 -10.31 8.43
CA ARG A 58 2.70 -10.01 7.52
C ARG A 58 4.05 -10.36 8.12
N ASP A 59 4.27 -10.04 9.39
CA ASP A 59 5.53 -10.36 10.06
C ASP A 59 5.72 -11.88 10.23
N ALA A 60 4.63 -12.61 10.49
CA ALA A 60 4.66 -14.06 10.61
C ALA A 60 4.72 -14.79 9.25
N LEU A 61 4.17 -14.22 8.17
CA LEU A 61 4.21 -14.83 6.84
C LEU A 61 5.51 -14.48 6.10
N ILE A 62 5.78 -13.19 5.91
CA ILE A 62 6.90 -12.68 5.10
C ILE A 62 8.14 -12.46 5.96
N GLY A 63 7.97 -11.97 7.19
CA GLY A 63 9.09 -11.74 8.11
C GLY A 63 9.70 -13.01 8.69
N THR A 64 9.07 -14.17 8.48
CA THR A 64 9.57 -15.48 8.94
C THR A 64 10.00 -16.30 7.74
N GLU A 65 11.31 -16.44 7.55
CA GLU A 65 11.91 -17.08 6.37
C GLU A 65 11.32 -18.46 6.04
N SER A 66 11.11 -19.30 7.05
CA SER A 66 10.55 -20.65 6.85
C SER A 66 9.11 -20.64 6.33
N ASN A 67 8.30 -19.65 6.72
CA ASN A 67 6.96 -19.49 6.18
C ASN A 67 6.99 -18.83 4.81
N TYR A 68 7.81 -17.80 4.64
CA TYR A 68 7.90 -17.05 3.41
C TYR A 68 8.34 -17.94 2.24
N ARG A 69 9.37 -18.77 2.44
CA ARG A 69 9.86 -19.74 1.45
C ARG A 69 8.74 -20.66 0.94
N ARG A 70 7.80 -21.07 1.80
CA ARG A 70 6.70 -21.98 1.43
C ARG A 70 5.66 -21.32 0.51
N VAL A 71 5.66 -20.00 0.42
CA VAL A 71 4.70 -19.24 -0.40
C VAL A 71 5.38 -18.44 -1.49
N THR A 72 6.69 -18.55 -1.73
CA THR A 72 7.31 -17.92 -2.90
C THR A 72 6.74 -18.54 -4.18
N TYR A 73 6.73 -17.75 -5.24
CA TYR A 73 6.15 -18.16 -6.52
C TYR A 73 6.80 -19.45 -7.03
N ASP A 74 8.14 -19.51 -7.04
CA ASP A 74 8.89 -20.68 -7.50
C ASP A 74 8.65 -21.92 -6.64
N TYR A 75 8.60 -21.78 -5.31
CA TYR A 75 8.36 -22.92 -4.43
C TYR A 75 6.97 -23.51 -4.68
N VAL A 76 5.92 -22.68 -4.73
CA VAL A 76 4.56 -23.16 -4.97
C VAL A 76 4.43 -23.79 -6.37
N LYS A 77 5.13 -23.24 -7.36
CA LYS A 77 5.09 -23.77 -8.72
C LYS A 77 5.78 -25.11 -8.83
N ASN A 78 6.98 -25.24 -8.26
CA ASN A 78 7.88 -26.36 -8.51
C ASN A 78 7.73 -27.49 -7.48
N GLU A 79 7.37 -27.16 -6.24
CA GLU A 79 7.39 -28.10 -5.12
C GLU A 79 5.99 -28.51 -4.64
N VAL A 80 4.93 -27.82 -5.09
CA VAL A 80 3.54 -28.09 -4.66
C VAL A 80 2.69 -28.50 -5.87
N ASN A 81 2.10 -29.69 -5.80
CA ASN A 81 1.19 -30.18 -6.83
C ASN A 81 0.00 -29.24 -6.97
N GLU A 82 -0.44 -29.00 -8.21
CA GLU A 82 -1.48 -28.01 -8.50
C GLU A 82 -2.78 -28.24 -7.71
N SER A 83 -3.23 -29.49 -7.59
CA SER A 83 -4.42 -29.87 -6.84
C SER A 83 -4.31 -29.61 -5.33
N GLU A 84 -3.09 -29.53 -4.79
CA GLU A 84 -2.82 -29.35 -3.36
C GLU A 84 -2.55 -27.88 -2.99
N ARG A 85 -2.34 -27.00 -3.97
CA ARG A 85 -2.00 -25.58 -3.76
C ARG A 85 -3.02 -24.83 -2.88
N PRO A 86 -4.35 -24.98 -3.05
CA PRO A 86 -5.33 -24.30 -2.18
C PRO A 86 -5.15 -24.66 -0.70
N GLU A 87 -5.03 -25.96 -0.39
CA GLU A 87 -4.84 -26.45 0.98
C GLU A 87 -3.47 -26.05 1.53
N HIS A 88 -2.44 -26.05 0.67
CA HIS A 88 -1.11 -25.57 1.02
C HIS A 88 -1.16 -24.11 1.47
N PHE A 89 -1.79 -23.23 0.70
CA PHE A 89 -1.93 -21.82 1.06
C PHE A 89 -2.72 -21.65 2.36
N ASP A 90 -3.87 -22.32 2.54
CA ASP A 90 -4.67 -22.20 3.76
C ASP A 90 -3.85 -22.58 5.00
N ARG A 91 -3.08 -23.69 4.93
CA ARG A 91 -2.20 -24.13 6.00
C ARG A 91 -1.12 -23.10 6.33
N VAL A 92 -0.35 -22.62 5.34
CA VAL A 92 0.72 -21.63 5.61
C VAL A 92 0.14 -20.33 6.17
N LEU A 93 -1.00 -19.87 5.65
CA LEU A 93 -1.68 -18.68 6.16
C LEU A 93 -2.17 -18.85 7.60
N ARG A 94 -2.63 -20.05 7.99
CA ARG A 94 -2.98 -20.38 9.38
C ARG A 94 -1.75 -20.41 10.29
N ASP A 95 -0.66 -21.03 9.83
CA ASP A 95 0.62 -21.09 10.56
C ASP A 95 1.12 -19.66 10.85
N ALA A 96 1.00 -18.77 9.86
CA ALA A 96 1.33 -17.35 9.97
C ALA A 96 0.23 -16.50 10.65
N LYS A 97 -0.85 -17.11 11.14
CA LYS A 97 -1.98 -16.43 11.81
C LYS A 97 -2.59 -15.29 10.98
N VAL A 98 -2.58 -15.43 9.66
CA VAL A 98 -3.22 -14.48 8.75
C VAL A 98 -4.74 -14.58 8.91
N ARG A 99 -5.40 -13.44 9.05
CA ARG A 99 -6.87 -13.37 9.17
C ARG A 99 -7.55 -13.87 7.89
N MET A 100 -8.65 -14.63 8.01
CA MET A 100 -9.40 -15.21 6.88
C MET A 100 -8.53 -16.10 5.98
N PRO A 101 -7.79 -17.08 6.55
CA PRO A 101 -6.81 -17.85 5.80
C PRO A 101 -7.45 -18.60 4.63
N GLY A 102 -8.57 -19.29 4.83
CA GLY A 102 -9.25 -20.03 3.75
C GLY A 102 -9.67 -19.15 2.59
N LYS A 103 -10.28 -17.99 2.87
CA LYS A 103 -10.71 -17.08 1.79
C LYS A 103 -9.53 -16.48 1.02
N LYS A 104 -8.44 -16.17 1.72
CA LYS A 104 -7.21 -15.64 1.09
C LYS A 104 -6.42 -16.71 0.36
N ALA A 105 -6.51 -17.97 0.79
CA ALA A 105 -5.94 -19.11 0.09
C ALA A 105 -6.64 -19.32 -1.26
N GLU A 106 -7.97 -19.25 -1.30
CA GLU A 106 -8.74 -19.26 -2.55
C GLU A 106 -8.29 -18.13 -3.50
N TRP A 107 -8.15 -16.90 -2.98
CA TRP A 107 -7.69 -15.77 -3.77
C TRP A 107 -6.25 -15.94 -4.26
N LEU A 108 -5.31 -16.38 -3.42
CA LEU A 108 -3.93 -16.64 -3.83
C LEU A 108 -3.85 -17.69 -4.92
N PHE A 109 -4.61 -18.78 -4.78
CA PHE A 109 -4.66 -19.82 -5.80
C PHE A 109 -5.22 -19.30 -7.15
N SER A 110 -6.33 -18.59 -7.12
CA SER A 110 -6.92 -17.96 -8.32
C SER A 110 -5.94 -16.96 -8.96
N ASN A 111 -5.29 -16.13 -8.15
CA ASN A 111 -4.32 -15.14 -8.61
C ASN A 111 -3.04 -15.76 -9.16
N LEU A 112 -2.58 -16.89 -8.60
CA LEU A 112 -1.49 -17.68 -9.15
C LEU A 112 -1.85 -18.17 -10.56
N ASN A 113 -3.03 -18.77 -10.74
CA ASN A 113 -3.48 -19.24 -12.04
C ASN A 113 -3.60 -18.11 -13.07
N ARG A 114 -4.05 -16.92 -12.63
CA ARG A 114 -4.07 -15.71 -13.45
C ARG A 114 -2.67 -15.30 -13.90
N ILE A 115 -1.70 -15.25 -12.99
CA ILE A 115 -0.30 -14.97 -13.31
C ILE A 115 0.26 -15.99 -14.30
N GLU A 116 -0.03 -17.29 -14.10
CA GLU A 116 0.39 -18.35 -15.04
C GLU A 116 -0.21 -18.14 -16.44
N SER A 117 -1.48 -17.76 -16.54
CA SER A 117 -2.13 -17.49 -17.83
C SER A 117 -1.51 -16.32 -18.61
N TRP A 118 -0.73 -15.46 -17.95
CA TRP A 118 0.03 -14.38 -18.58
C TRP A 118 1.46 -14.77 -18.95
N GLY A 119 1.86 -16.03 -18.73
CA GLY A 119 3.22 -16.51 -18.97
C GLY A 119 4.11 -16.51 -17.73
N GLY A 120 3.53 -16.38 -16.53
CA GLY A 120 4.24 -16.42 -15.25
C GLY A 120 4.58 -15.04 -14.69
N VAL A 121 5.22 -15.01 -13.51
CA VAL A 121 5.39 -13.77 -12.72
C VAL A 121 6.18 -12.68 -13.44
N ALA A 122 7.20 -13.05 -14.23
CA ALA A 122 8.00 -12.08 -14.98
C ALA A 122 7.18 -11.35 -16.06
N GLU A 123 6.35 -12.06 -16.82
CA GLU A 123 5.48 -11.44 -17.83
C GLU A 123 4.34 -10.67 -17.19
N ALA A 124 3.76 -11.19 -16.10
CA ALA A 124 2.78 -10.46 -15.31
C ALA A 124 3.34 -9.10 -14.82
N ASN A 125 4.57 -9.07 -14.31
CA ASN A 125 5.25 -7.84 -13.87
C ASN A 125 5.39 -6.85 -15.04
N LYS A 126 5.85 -7.30 -16.21
CA LYS A 126 5.94 -6.45 -17.40
C LYS A 126 4.59 -5.85 -17.77
N ILE A 127 3.51 -6.64 -17.74
CA ILE A 127 2.15 -6.15 -18.01
C ILE A 127 1.72 -5.11 -16.98
N ALA A 128 2.02 -5.31 -15.70
CA ALA A 128 1.69 -4.39 -14.62
C ALA A 128 2.39 -3.04 -14.80
N PHE A 129 3.70 -3.06 -15.05
CA PHE A 129 4.50 -1.85 -15.23
C PHE A 129 4.27 -1.17 -16.59
N SER A 130 3.71 -1.87 -17.59
CA SER A 130 3.32 -1.26 -18.86
C SER A 130 2.05 -0.40 -18.76
N LYS A 131 1.27 -0.52 -17.67
CA LYS A 131 0.06 0.30 -17.47
C LYS A 131 0.46 1.75 -17.20
N LYS A 132 -0.27 2.68 -17.84
CA LYS A 132 -0.02 4.12 -17.73
C LYS A 132 -1.14 4.80 -16.94
N GLY A 133 -0.74 5.62 -15.98
CA GLY A 133 -1.65 6.42 -15.17
C GLY A 133 -2.37 5.61 -14.09
N ARG A 134 -2.89 6.34 -13.09
CA ARG A 134 -3.56 5.79 -11.90
C ARG A 134 -4.70 4.84 -12.26
N THR A 135 -5.56 5.25 -13.19
CA THR A 135 -6.78 4.50 -13.54
C THR A 135 -6.48 3.11 -14.08
N GLU A 136 -5.58 2.98 -15.05
CA GLU A 136 -5.24 1.68 -15.64
C GLU A 136 -4.45 0.80 -14.67
N LYS A 137 -3.54 1.41 -13.89
CA LYS A 137 -2.78 0.73 -12.83
C LYS A 137 -3.71 0.17 -11.73
N ILE A 138 -4.69 0.95 -11.26
CA ILE A 138 -5.70 0.49 -10.30
C ILE A 138 -6.58 -0.59 -10.93
N ARG A 139 -7.07 -0.39 -12.16
CA ARG A 139 -7.91 -1.37 -12.87
C ARG A 139 -7.20 -2.71 -13.02
N PHE A 140 -5.92 -2.68 -13.37
CA PHE A 140 -5.09 -3.88 -13.46
C PHE A 140 -5.02 -4.61 -12.12
N MET A 141 -4.71 -3.90 -11.03
CA MET A 141 -4.65 -4.52 -9.71
C MET A 141 -5.99 -5.07 -9.23
N LYS A 142 -7.10 -4.41 -9.58
CA LYS A 142 -8.46 -4.90 -9.29
C LYS A 142 -8.86 -6.15 -10.08
N SER A 143 -8.06 -6.56 -11.06
CA SER A 143 -8.29 -7.83 -11.75
C SER A 143 -7.91 -9.03 -10.88
N PHE A 144 -7.11 -8.83 -9.83
CA PHE A 144 -6.78 -9.87 -8.85
C PHE A 144 -7.87 -10.00 -7.79
N ASP A 145 -8.20 -11.24 -7.45
CA ASP A 145 -9.20 -11.54 -6.43
C ASP A 145 -8.75 -11.01 -5.08
N GLY A 146 -9.66 -10.37 -4.35
CA GLY A 146 -9.39 -9.75 -3.04
C GLY A 146 -8.81 -8.33 -3.10
N ILE A 147 -8.50 -7.80 -4.29
CA ILE A 147 -7.97 -6.43 -4.44
C ILE A 147 -9.07 -5.45 -4.87
N GLY A 148 -9.53 -4.63 -3.93
CA GLY A 148 -10.46 -3.51 -4.19
C GLY A 148 -9.74 -2.18 -4.46
N ASP A 149 -10.50 -1.08 -4.62
CA ASP A 149 -9.96 0.26 -4.96
C ASP A 149 -8.86 0.73 -4.00
N LYS A 150 -9.06 0.52 -2.69
CA LYS A 150 -8.07 0.89 -1.67
C LYS A 150 -6.73 0.20 -1.89
N TYR A 151 -6.72 -1.13 -2.01
CA TYR A 151 -5.49 -1.90 -2.18
C TYR A 151 -4.90 -1.69 -3.57
N GLY A 152 -5.76 -1.59 -4.60
CA GLY A 152 -5.33 -1.28 -5.96
C GLY A 152 -4.60 0.06 -6.07
N ARG A 153 -4.95 1.07 -5.25
CA ARG A 153 -4.19 2.32 -5.13
C ARG A 153 -2.94 2.16 -4.26
N ASN A 154 -3.10 1.61 -3.05
CA ASN A 154 -2.03 1.59 -2.05
C ASN A 154 -0.79 0.82 -2.54
N ILE A 155 -0.97 -0.24 -3.34
CA ILE A 155 0.15 -1.02 -3.90
C ILE A 155 1.11 -0.14 -4.71
N TRP A 156 0.58 0.72 -5.59
CA TRP A 156 1.42 1.61 -6.39
C TRP A 156 2.03 2.74 -5.55
N MET A 157 1.31 3.21 -4.53
CA MET A 157 1.87 4.14 -3.56
C MET A 157 3.00 3.49 -2.74
N ASP A 158 2.90 2.21 -2.37
CA ASP A 158 3.90 1.53 -1.55
C ASP A 158 5.24 1.36 -2.28
N ILE A 159 5.22 1.33 -3.61
CA ILE A 159 6.43 1.31 -4.44
C ILE A 159 6.89 2.69 -4.94
N TYR A 160 6.28 3.76 -4.45
CA TYR A 160 6.58 5.14 -4.87
C TYR A 160 6.48 5.33 -6.40
N ASP A 161 5.47 4.71 -7.02
CA ASP A 161 5.21 4.83 -8.46
C ASP A 161 4.92 6.29 -8.84
N LYS A 162 5.55 6.76 -9.92
CA LYS A 162 5.44 8.15 -10.38
C LYS A 162 4.01 8.60 -10.68
N ASP A 163 3.15 7.69 -11.12
CA ASP A 163 1.76 8.04 -11.44
C ASP A 163 0.95 8.31 -10.16
N PHE A 164 1.50 7.97 -8.99
CA PHE A 164 0.88 8.15 -7.68
C PHE A 164 1.62 9.14 -6.78
N HIS A 165 2.61 9.88 -7.30
CA HIS A 165 3.27 10.96 -6.55
C HIS A 165 2.26 12.03 -6.10
N GLU A 166 1.27 12.34 -6.93
CA GLU A 166 0.15 13.23 -6.59
C GLU A 166 -1.08 12.43 -6.19
N SER A 167 -0.97 11.66 -5.11
CA SER A 167 -2.09 10.89 -4.53
C SER A 167 -2.06 10.94 -3.01
N VAL A 168 -3.24 11.03 -2.40
CA VAL A 168 -3.42 10.95 -0.94
C VAL A 168 -4.49 9.89 -0.64
N ALA A 169 -4.16 8.92 0.22
CA ALA A 169 -5.06 7.84 0.57
C ALA A 169 -5.92 8.21 1.78
N VAL A 170 -7.09 8.82 1.52
CA VAL A 170 -8.00 9.25 2.59
C VAL A 170 -8.52 8.06 3.39
N ASP A 171 -7.95 7.86 4.58
CA ASP A 171 -8.36 6.86 5.55
C ASP A 171 -8.72 7.49 6.91
N GLU A 172 -8.97 6.66 7.93
CA GLU A 172 -9.38 7.14 9.26
C GLU A 172 -8.37 8.06 9.94
N ARG A 173 -7.08 7.98 9.61
CA ARG A 173 -6.05 8.86 10.19
C ARG A 173 -6.06 10.22 9.55
N ILE A 174 -6.25 10.27 8.23
CA ILE A 174 -6.44 11.53 7.51
C ILE A 174 -7.74 12.21 7.97
N LYS A 175 -8.82 11.44 8.18
CA LYS A 175 -10.07 11.96 8.75
C LYS A 175 -9.89 12.57 10.14
N LYS A 176 -9.01 12.03 10.99
CA LYS A 176 -8.67 12.64 12.29
C LYS A 176 -8.03 14.01 12.12
N ILE A 177 -7.13 14.17 11.16
CA ILE A 177 -6.50 15.46 10.84
C ILE A 177 -7.55 16.44 10.31
N SER A 178 -8.43 16.00 9.41
CA SER A 178 -9.53 16.83 8.89
C SER A 178 -10.44 17.33 10.00
N LYS A 179 -10.78 16.45 10.96
CA LYS A 179 -11.54 16.83 12.14
C LYS A 179 -10.79 17.87 12.98
N ALA A 180 -9.49 17.71 13.20
CA ALA A 180 -8.69 18.67 13.95
C ALA A 180 -8.65 20.06 13.28
N LEU A 181 -8.66 20.10 11.94
CA LEU A 181 -8.71 21.31 11.11
C LEU A 181 -10.10 21.96 11.00
N ASP A 182 -11.13 21.37 11.62
CA ASP A 182 -12.53 21.78 11.51
C ASP A 182 -13.01 21.85 10.05
N VAL A 183 -12.70 20.78 9.28
CA VAL A 183 -13.18 20.56 7.91
C VAL A 183 -13.84 19.19 7.77
N SER A 184 -14.84 19.12 6.89
CA SER A 184 -15.55 17.90 6.54
C SER A 184 -15.83 17.85 5.04
N PHE A 185 -15.89 16.65 4.50
CA PHE A 185 -16.07 16.41 3.07
C PHE A 185 -17.13 15.34 2.87
N THR A 186 -17.96 15.50 1.86
CA THR A 186 -19.01 14.51 1.50
C THR A 186 -18.52 13.54 0.43
N LYS A 187 -17.58 13.96 -0.42
CA LYS A 187 -16.99 13.15 -1.49
C LYS A 187 -15.51 12.88 -1.20
N TYR A 188 -15.07 11.68 -1.60
CA TYR A 188 -13.66 11.28 -1.49
C TYR A 188 -12.75 12.23 -2.27
N ASP A 189 -13.12 12.58 -3.51
CA ASP A 189 -12.29 13.40 -4.39
C ASP A 189 -12.09 14.82 -3.85
N ASP A 190 -13.12 15.41 -3.24
CA ASP A 190 -13.01 16.72 -2.59
C ASP A 190 -12.06 16.67 -1.38
N HIS A 191 -12.09 15.55 -0.65
CA HIS A 191 -11.21 15.31 0.50
C HIS A 191 -9.75 15.11 0.05
N GLU A 192 -9.51 14.29 -0.96
CA GLU A 192 -8.17 14.10 -1.53
C GLU A 192 -7.62 15.43 -2.09
N LYS A 193 -8.44 16.17 -2.86
CA LYS A 193 -8.08 17.45 -3.46
C LYS A 193 -7.62 18.47 -2.42
N PHE A 194 -8.32 18.57 -1.28
CA PHE A 194 -7.93 19.47 -0.19
C PHE A 194 -6.50 19.22 0.29
N TYR A 195 -6.11 17.95 0.45
CA TYR A 195 -4.76 17.61 0.87
C TYR A 195 -3.73 17.79 -0.23
N LEU A 196 -4.08 17.54 -1.50
CA LEU A 196 -3.19 17.85 -2.62
C LEU A 196 -2.90 19.36 -2.72
N GLU A 197 -3.91 20.20 -2.50
CA GLU A 197 -3.73 21.66 -2.44
C GLU A 197 -2.81 22.08 -1.28
N LEU A 198 -2.94 21.43 -0.11
CA LEU A 198 -2.02 21.65 1.00
C LEU A 198 -0.58 21.22 0.66
N ALA A 199 -0.40 20.04 0.07
CA ALA A 199 0.91 19.53 -0.35
C ALA A 199 1.61 20.53 -1.29
N GLY A 200 0.87 21.02 -2.30
CA GLY A 200 1.37 22.02 -3.24
C GLY A 200 1.81 23.33 -2.59
N LYS A 201 1.09 23.80 -1.55
CA LYS A 201 1.50 24.99 -0.77
C LYS A 201 2.74 24.78 0.09
N THR A 202 3.07 23.53 0.40
CA THR A 202 4.19 23.17 1.27
C THR A 202 5.37 22.56 0.50
N ASN A 203 5.36 22.68 -0.83
CA ASN A 203 6.36 22.09 -1.73
C ASN A 203 6.59 20.58 -1.46
N LEU A 204 5.51 19.87 -1.14
CA LEU A 204 5.46 18.42 -0.98
C LEU A 204 4.64 17.82 -2.11
N GLN A 205 4.97 16.59 -2.49
CA GLN A 205 4.09 15.77 -3.29
C GLN A 205 2.92 15.27 -2.44
N GLY A 206 1.77 14.96 -3.06
CA GLY A 206 0.65 14.31 -2.39
C GLY A 206 1.06 13.06 -1.60
N TRP A 207 1.91 12.22 -2.20
CA TRP A 207 2.44 11.00 -1.59
C TRP A 207 3.26 11.30 -0.32
N GLU A 208 4.11 12.32 -0.32
CA GLU A 208 4.92 12.67 0.84
C GLU A 208 4.04 13.12 1.99
N LEU A 209 3.04 13.96 1.69
CA LEU A 209 2.06 14.38 2.68
C LEU A 209 1.29 13.19 3.26
N ASP A 210 0.86 12.24 2.42
CA ASP A 210 0.21 10.99 2.88
C ASP A 210 1.10 10.20 3.84
N ARG A 211 2.37 9.98 3.50
CA ARG A 211 3.31 9.26 4.36
C ARG A 211 3.62 10.00 5.65
N LEU A 212 3.73 11.33 5.63
CA LEU A 212 3.90 12.12 6.84
C LEU A 212 2.68 11.98 7.76
N MET A 213 1.47 12.09 7.22
CA MET A 213 0.22 11.93 7.99
C MET A 213 0.03 10.49 8.53
N TYR A 214 0.56 9.49 7.82
CA TYR A 214 0.57 8.10 8.25
C TYR A 214 1.52 7.90 9.44
N HIS A 215 2.78 8.33 9.31
CA HIS A 215 3.88 7.97 10.23
C HIS A 215 4.05 8.96 11.39
N PHE A 216 3.67 10.22 11.22
CA PHE A 216 3.84 11.31 12.19
C PHE A 216 2.51 11.96 12.56
N ASN A 217 1.45 11.14 12.64
CA ASN A 217 0.09 11.62 12.90
C ASN A 217 -0.01 12.42 14.21
N THR A 218 0.69 11.98 15.25
CA THR A 218 0.70 12.65 16.56
C THR A 218 1.34 14.03 16.47
N GLU A 219 2.55 14.13 15.93
CA GLU A 219 3.26 15.41 15.79
C GLU A 219 2.48 16.41 14.92
N ILE A 220 1.82 15.92 13.87
CA ILE A 220 0.96 16.75 13.03
C ILE A 220 -0.26 17.27 13.81
N LEU A 221 -0.89 16.42 14.62
CA LEU A 221 -2.02 16.84 15.45
C LEU A 221 -1.60 17.83 16.53
N GLU A 222 -0.42 17.67 17.12
CA GLU A 222 0.15 18.63 18.07
C GLU A 222 0.37 19.99 17.40
N ALA A 223 0.98 20.02 16.22
CA ALA A 223 1.21 21.26 15.46
C ALA A 223 -0.08 22.00 15.07
N ILE A 224 -1.17 21.27 14.80
CA ILE A 224 -2.49 21.87 14.51
C ILE A 224 -3.08 22.55 15.75
N ASN A 225 -2.82 22.00 16.94
CA ASN A 225 -3.45 22.43 18.18
C ASN A 225 -2.61 23.41 19.01
N SER A 226 -1.30 23.52 18.76
CA SER A 226 -0.37 24.47 19.41
C SER A 226 -0.68 25.92 19.06
#